data_AF-A0A838I9N7-F1
#
_entry.id   AF-A0A838I9N7-F1
#
_cell.length_a   1.000
_cell.length_b   1.000
_cell.length_c   1.000
_cell.angle_alpha   90.00
_cell.angle_beta   90.00
_cell.angle_gamma   90.00
#
_symmetry.space_group_name_H-M   'P 1'
#
loop_
_entity.id
_entity.type
_entity.pdbx_description
1 polymer ?
#
loop_
_entity_poly.entity_id
_entity_poly.type
_entity_poly.pdbx_seq_one_letter_code
_entity_poly.pdbx_strand_id
1 'polypeptide(L)'
;TLACGASCPYVPTTVEDWDIPDPAGKSLDEVRSIRDAVEGRVRDLIDSRLDAIRSDRTAHQIRLQRLLPDLAEEFEGIRSDAEIRTCADAILADYQDAPVRSFVMSIAHRRTRECLRQDKCDALAVA
;
A
#
# COMPACT_ATOMS: atom_id res chain seq x y z
N THR A 1 -8.25 5.68 21.10
CA THR A 1 -7.23 4.75 20.56
C THR A 1 -7.38 3.41 21.26
N LEU A 2 -7.51 2.32 20.51
CA LEU A 2 -7.59 0.97 21.07
C LEU A 2 -6.26 0.69 21.79
N ALA A 3 -6.32 0.47 23.10
CA ALA A 3 -5.19 0.45 24.03
C ALA A 3 -4.28 -0.79 23.88
N CYS A 4 -3.72 -1.02 22.69
CA CYS A 4 -2.87 -2.18 22.38
C CYS A 4 -1.39 -2.00 22.77
N GLY A 5 -0.98 -0.82 23.26
CA GLY A 5 0.39 -0.55 23.71
C GLY A 5 1.46 -0.52 22.59
N ALA A 6 1.06 -0.73 21.33
CA ALA A 6 1.94 -0.67 20.17
C ALA A 6 1.63 0.60 19.34
N SER A 7 2.68 1.20 18.78
CA SER A 7 2.50 2.25 17.76
C SER A 7 2.07 1.59 16.46
N CYS A 8 0.89 1.92 15.95
CA CYS A 8 0.46 1.48 14.63
C CYS A 8 1.42 2.06 13.56
N PRO A 9 1.87 1.26 12.59
CA PRO A 9 2.70 1.78 11.50
C PRO A 9 1.98 2.91 10.77
N TYR A 10 2.68 4.02 10.53
CA TYR A 10 2.11 5.15 9.79
C TYR A 10 1.83 4.75 8.34
N VAL A 11 0.55 4.77 7.97
CA VAL A 11 0.10 4.57 6.60
C VAL A 11 -0.33 5.92 6.05
N PRO A 12 0.38 6.50 5.06
CA PRO A 12 -0.05 7.73 4.41
C PRO A 12 -1.30 7.44 3.60
N THR A 13 -2.46 7.68 4.21
CA THR A 13 -3.80 7.51 3.65
C THR A 13 -4.69 8.63 4.17
N THR A 14 -5.77 8.92 3.46
CA THR A 14 -6.84 9.75 4.01
C THR A 14 -7.49 8.99 5.16
N VAL A 15 -7.60 9.65 6.32
CA VAL A 15 -8.34 9.17 7.48
C VAL A 15 -9.62 9.98 7.56
N GLU A 16 -10.75 9.29 7.61
CA GLU A 16 -12.04 9.90 7.90
C GLU A 16 -12.41 9.57 9.34
N ASP A 17 -12.73 10.60 10.11
CA ASP A 17 -13.26 10.44 11.46
C ASP A 17 -14.78 10.43 11.40
N TRP A 18 -15.38 9.33 11.83
CA TRP A 18 -16.84 9.22 11.90
C TRP A 18 -17.28 9.54 13.32
N ASP A 19 -18.12 10.56 13.46
CA ASP A 19 -18.77 10.90 14.72
C ASP A 19 -19.78 9.80 15.10
N ILE A 20 -19.26 8.74 15.73
CA ILE A 20 -20.00 7.57 16.20
C ILE A 20 -19.77 7.46 17.70
N PRO A 21 -20.84 7.37 18.50
CA PRO A 21 -20.68 7.36 19.95
C PRO A 21 -20.04 6.06 20.44
N ASP A 22 -19.26 6.15 21.52
CA ASP A 22 -18.59 5.01 22.14
C ASP A 22 -19.63 3.98 22.65
N PRO A 23 -19.53 2.69 22.26
CA PRO A 23 -20.42 1.64 22.75
C PRO A 23 -20.15 1.23 24.21
N ALA A 24 -19.02 1.62 24.82
CA ALA A 24 -18.67 1.21 26.18
C ALA A 24 -19.71 1.65 27.22
N GLY A 25 -20.18 0.70 28.04
CA GLY A 25 -21.15 0.96 29.11
C GLY A 25 -22.60 1.15 28.66
N LYS A 26 -22.89 1.02 27.36
CA LYS A 26 -24.26 1.14 26.81
C LYS A 26 -25.03 -0.18 26.86
N SER A 27 -26.35 -0.09 26.71
CA SER A 27 -27.21 -1.27 26.58
C SER A 27 -26.96 -2.01 25.27
N LEU A 28 -27.33 -3.30 25.20
CA LEU A 28 -27.11 -4.12 24.01
C LEU A 28 -27.81 -3.55 22.76
N ASP A 29 -29.00 -2.96 22.93
CA ASP A 29 -29.76 -2.40 21.82
C ASP A 29 -29.12 -1.10 21.29
N GLU A 30 -28.56 -0.27 22.16
CA GLU A 30 -27.78 0.90 21.74
C GLU A 30 -26.49 0.48 21.01
N VAL A 31 -25.79 -0.54 21.51
CA VAL A 31 -24.60 -1.09 20.85
C VAL A 31 -24.94 -1.66 19.47
N ARG A 32 -26.07 -2.33 19.32
CA ARG A 32 -26.55 -2.82 18.00
C ARG A 32 -26.83 -1.66 17.05
N SER A 33 -27.50 -0.61 17.51
CA SER A 33 -27.75 0.60 16.71
C SER A 33 -26.44 1.26 16.25
N ILE A 34 -25.44 1.35 17.15
CA ILE A 34 -24.11 1.86 16.82
C ILE A 34 -23.44 1.01 15.74
N ARG A 35 -23.46 -0.32 15.91
CA ARG A 35 -22.90 -1.27 14.93
C ARG A 35 -23.58 -1.11 13.56
N ASP A 36 -24.89 -1.00 13.52
CA ASP A 36 -25.64 -0.89 12.26
C ASP A 36 -25.34 0.45 11.56
N ALA A 37 -25.12 1.51 12.34
CA ALA A 37 -24.67 2.80 11.83
C ALA A 37 -23.23 2.77 11.26
N VAL A 38 -22.33 1.96 11.84
CA VAL A 38 -20.99 1.69 11.27
C VAL A 38 -21.13 0.90 9.96
N GLU A 39 -21.96 -0.15 9.96
CA GLU A 39 -22.18 -0.99 8.78
C GLU A 39 -22.68 -0.18 7.58
N GLY A 40 -23.65 0.72 7.80
CA GLY A 40 -24.14 1.63 6.76
C GLY A 40 -23.03 2.48 6.16
N ARG A 41 -22.20 3.12 6.99
CA ARG A 41 -21.08 3.96 6.53
C ARG A 41 -20.03 3.16 5.77
N VAL A 42 -19.74 1.94 6.19
CA VAL A 42 -18.81 1.05 5.48
C VAL A 42 -19.35 0.70 4.10
N ARG A 43 -20.63 0.36 3.99
CA ARG A 43 -21.27 0.08 2.70
C ARG A 43 -21.24 1.31 1.79
N ASP A 44 -21.61 2.48 2.31
CA ASP A 44 -21.57 3.73 1.55
C ASP A 44 -20.16 4.06 1.06
N LEU A 45 -19.13 3.83 1.89
CA LEU A 45 -17.73 4.03 1.50
C LEU A 45 -17.32 3.10 0.36
N ILE A 46 -17.72 1.83 0.42
CA ILE A 46 -17.47 0.84 -0.63
C ILE A 46 -18.17 1.26 -1.92
N ASP A 47 -19.43 1.65 -1.85
CA ASP A 47 -20.23 1.95 -3.05
C ASP A 47 -19.84 3.27 -3.71
N SER A 48 -19.48 4.28 -2.92
CA SER A 48 -19.27 5.65 -3.43
C SER A 48 -17.81 6.05 -3.61
N ARG A 49 -16.86 5.45 -2.88
CA ARG A 49 -15.48 5.95 -2.83
C ARG A 49 -14.43 4.91 -3.18
N LEU A 50 -14.80 3.64 -3.34
CA LEU A 50 -13.82 2.58 -3.57
C LEU A 50 -12.97 2.81 -4.82
N ASP A 51 -13.57 3.26 -5.91
CA ASP A 51 -12.82 3.51 -7.15
C ASP A 51 -11.89 4.73 -7.03
N ALA A 52 -12.33 5.79 -6.34
CA ALA A 52 -11.49 6.95 -6.04
C ALA A 52 -10.29 6.55 -5.17
N ILE A 53 -10.53 5.80 -4.08
CA ILE A 53 -9.49 5.28 -3.18
C ILE A 53 -8.52 4.36 -3.94
N ARG A 54 -9.01 3.48 -4.82
CA ARG A 54 -8.18 2.62 -5.66
C ARG A 54 -7.32 3.41 -6.65
N SER A 55 -7.84 4.53 -7.15
CA SER A 55 -7.14 5.40 -8.09
C SER A 55 -6.14 6.35 -7.42
N ASP A 56 -6.20 6.53 -6.09
CA ASP A 56 -5.32 7.43 -5.35
C ASP A 56 -3.86 6.98 -5.45
N ARG A 57 -3.07 7.82 -6.15
CA ARG A 57 -1.65 7.59 -6.40
C ARG A 57 -0.76 8.10 -5.26
N THR A 58 -1.29 8.78 -4.24
CA THR A 58 -0.49 9.48 -3.22
C THR A 58 0.36 8.52 -2.41
N ALA A 59 -0.24 7.44 -1.90
CA ALA A 59 0.48 6.40 -1.17
C ALA A 59 1.42 5.58 -2.07
N HIS A 60 1.17 5.56 -3.38
CA HIS A 60 1.96 4.87 -4.39
C HIS A 60 3.18 5.71 -4.84
N GLN A 61 3.01 7.01 -5.07
CA GLN A 61 4.08 7.97 -5.38
C GLN A 61 5.03 8.16 -4.20
N ILE A 62 4.52 8.27 -2.97
CA ILE A 62 5.37 8.37 -1.77
C ILE A 62 6.22 7.10 -1.59
N ARG A 63 5.68 5.93 -1.91
CA ARG A 63 6.45 4.68 -1.91
C ARG A 63 7.49 4.66 -3.04
N LEU A 64 7.13 5.02 -4.27
CA LEU A 64 8.08 5.09 -5.40
C LEU A 64 9.24 6.06 -5.15
N GLN A 65 8.98 7.22 -4.55
CA GLN A 65 10.02 8.20 -4.17
C GLN A 65 11.04 7.66 -3.16
N ARG A 66 10.67 6.68 -2.33
CA ARG A 66 11.58 6.06 -1.36
C ARG A 66 12.30 4.84 -1.91
N LEU A 67 11.63 4.08 -2.78
CA LEU A 67 12.10 2.77 -3.23
C LEU A 67 13.28 2.82 -4.20
N LEU A 68 13.32 3.77 -5.14
CA LEU A 68 14.41 3.85 -6.10
C LEU A 68 15.74 4.36 -5.49
N PRO A 69 15.74 5.39 -4.63
CA PRO A 69 16.94 5.80 -3.91
C PRO A 69 17.52 4.68 -3.04
N ASP A 70 16.68 3.97 -2.29
CA ASP A 70 17.13 2.86 -1.42
C ASP A 70 17.81 1.72 -2.23
N LEU A 71 17.27 1.39 -3.42
CA LEU A 71 17.88 0.41 -4.31
C LEU A 71 19.17 0.93 -4.97
N ALA A 72 19.20 2.20 -5.38
CA ALA A 72 20.40 2.80 -5.96
C ALA A 72 21.56 2.85 -4.95
N GLU A 73 21.27 3.14 -3.68
CA GLU A 73 22.24 3.09 -2.59
C GLU A 73 22.71 1.65 -2.33
N GLU A 74 21.81 0.65 -2.23
CA GLU A 74 22.19 -0.74 -1.95
C GLU A 74 23.07 -1.36 -3.05
N PHE A 75 22.84 -1.00 -4.32
CA PHE A 75 23.54 -1.59 -5.47
C PHE A 75 24.58 -0.66 -6.11
N GLU A 76 24.96 0.41 -5.43
CA GLU A 76 25.97 1.36 -5.90
C GLU A 76 27.27 0.64 -6.31
N GLY A 77 27.76 0.90 -7.52
CA GLY A 77 28.97 0.27 -8.07
C GLY A 77 28.83 -1.20 -8.48
N ILE A 78 27.67 -1.84 -8.23
CA ILE A 78 27.37 -3.23 -8.61
C ILE A 78 26.46 -3.28 -9.85
N ARG A 79 25.49 -2.37 -9.91
CA ARG A 79 24.54 -2.20 -11.02
C ARG A 79 24.43 -0.73 -11.35
N SER A 80 24.20 -0.40 -12.62
CA SER A 80 23.94 0.98 -13.02
C SER A 80 22.53 1.40 -12.65
N ASP A 81 22.32 2.70 -12.38
CA ASP A 81 20.99 3.27 -12.14
C ASP A 81 20.00 2.95 -13.26
N ALA A 82 20.50 2.84 -14.50
CA ALA A 82 19.68 2.47 -15.65
C ALA A 82 19.17 1.03 -15.54
N GLU A 83 20.04 0.07 -15.20
CA GLU A 83 19.64 -1.32 -14.97
C GLU A 83 18.68 -1.48 -13.79
N ILE A 84 18.91 -0.74 -12.71
CA ILE A 84 18.03 -0.74 -11.53
C ILE A 84 16.63 -0.25 -11.92
N ARG A 85 16.55 0.86 -12.67
CA ARG A 85 15.29 1.41 -13.17
C ARG A 85 14.57 0.47 -14.13
N THR A 86 15.26 -0.06 -15.14
CA THR A 86 14.68 -1.02 -16.09
C THR A 86 14.15 -2.28 -15.39
N CYS A 87 14.87 -2.80 -14.39
CA CYS A 87 14.44 -3.96 -13.61
C CYS A 87 13.19 -3.64 -12.76
N ALA A 88 13.17 -2.49 -12.09
CA ALA A 88 12.01 -2.04 -11.33
C ALA A 88 10.78 -1.86 -12.24
N ASP A 89 10.94 -1.23 -13.40
CA ASP A 89 9.87 -0.99 -14.36
C ASP A 89 9.31 -2.31 -14.93
N ALA A 90 10.18 -3.26 -15.30
CA ALA A 90 9.77 -4.58 -15.78
C ALA A 90 8.94 -5.35 -14.75
N ILE A 91 9.37 -5.33 -13.48
CA ILE A 91 8.63 -6.00 -12.39
C ILE A 91 7.31 -5.29 -12.07
N LEU A 92 7.27 -3.97 -12.19
CA LEU A 92 6.04 -3.19 -11.99
C LEU A 92 5.01 -3.45 -13.09
N ALA A 93 5.46 -3.73 -14.32
CA ALA A 93 4.59 -4.05 -15.45
C ALA A 93 3.73 -5.30 -15.21
N ASP A 94 4.23 -6.29 -14.45
CA ASP A 94 3.47 -7.49 -14.04
C ASP A 94 2.16 -7.17 -13.30
N TYR A 95 2.05 -5.96 -12.74
CA TYR A 95 0.94 -5.54 -11.90
C TYR A 95 0.14 -4.37 -12.50
N GLN A 96 0.30 -4.09 -13.80
CA GLN A 96 -0.42 -3.02 -14.48
C GLN A 96 -1.95 -3.12 -14.27
N ASP A 97 -2.48 -4.34 -14.27
CA ASP A 97 -3.90 -4.66 -14.11
C ASP A 97 -4.29 -5.02 -12.66
N ALA A 98 -3.38 -4.88 -11.69
CA ALA A 98 -3.68 -5.24 -10.31
C ALA A 98 -4.78 -4.32 -9.73
N PRO A 99 -5.91 -4.89 -9.27
CA PRO A 99 -7.05 -4.09 -8.78
C PRO A 99 -6.77 -3.40 -7.43
N VAL A 100 -5.73 -3.84 -6.72
CA VAL A 100 -5.30 -3.26 -5.44
C VAL A 100 -3.79 -3.02 -5.49
N ARG A 101 -3.38 -1.75 -5.56
CA ARG A 101 -1.96 -1.36 -5.72
C ARG A 101 -1.21 -1.12 -4.40
N SER A 102 -1.89 -1.22 -3.27
CA SER A 102 -1.34 -0.87 -1.94
C SER A 102 -0.11 -1.70 -1.54
N PHE A 103 -0.05 -2.97 -1.95
CA PHE A 103 1.07 -3.88 -1.66
C PHE A 103 1.99 -4.14 -2.85
N VAL A 104 1.54 -3.82 -4.06
CA VAL A 104 2.28 -4.07 -5.31
C VAL A 104 3.68 -3.47 -5.25
N MET A 105 3.84 -2.30 -4.62
CA MET A 105 5.16 -1.66 -4.48
C MET A 105 6.12 -2.42 -3.56
N SER A 106 5.64 -2.95 -2.43
CA SER A 106 6.47 -3.72 -1.52
C SER A 106 6.90 -5.04 -2.15
N ILE A 107 6.00 -5.67 -2.91
CA ILE A 107 6.30 -6.89 -3.65
C ILE A 107 7.27 -6.59 -4.79
N ALA A 108 7.04 -5.52 -5.56
CA ALA A 108 7.91 -5.09 -6.64
C ALA A 108 9.32 -4.79 -6.13
N HIS A 109 9.47 -3.99 -5.08
CA HIS A 109 10.77 -3.71 -4.46
C HIS A 109 11.51 -4.97 -4.03
N ARG A 110 10.82 -5.87 -3.32
CA ARG A 110 11.41 -7.15 -2.89
C ARG A 110 11.87 -7.96 -4.10
N ARG A 111 11.02 -8.11 -5.12
CA ARG A 111 11.36 -8.85 -6.35
C ARG A 111 12.51 -8.18 -7.11
N THR A 112 12.53 -6.84 -7.22
CA THR A 112 13.62 -6.08 -7.85
C THR A 112 14.93 -6.33 -7.13
N ARG A 113 14.94 -6.21 -5.79
CA ARG A 113 16.12 -6.49 -4.96
C ARG A 113 16.61 -7.93 -5.11
N GLU A 114 15.70 -8.91 -5.10
CA GLU A 114 16.02 -10.31 -5.33
C GLU A 114 16.62 -10.53 -6.73
N CYS A 115 16.08 -9.87 -7.76
CA CYS A 115 16.55 -9.98 -9.13
C CYS A 115 17.93 -9.33 -9.31
N LEU A 116 18.15 -8.14 -8.75
CA LEU A 116 19.44 -7.42 -8.83
C LEU A 116 20.58 -8.15 -8.11
N ARG A 117 20.28 -8.96 -7.08
CA ARG A 117 21.25 -9.82 -6.38
C ARG A 117 21.73 -11.00 -7.21
N GLN A 118 20.97 -11.41 -8.22
CA GLN A 118 21.35 -12.53 -9.08
C GLN A 118 22.34 -12.07 -10.15
N ASP A 119 23.19 -12.99 -10.62
CA ASP A 119 24.09 -12.74 -11.76
C ASP A 119 23.31 -12.51 -13.05
N LYS A 120 22.12 -13.10 -13.18
CA LYS A 120 21.17 -12.87 -14.26
C LYS A 120 19.78 -12.63 -13.67
N CYS A 121 19.15 -11.55 -14.10
CA CYS A 121 17.81 -11.18 -13.69
C CYS A 121 16.85 -11.49 -14.84
N ASP A 122 15.94 -12.45 -14.65
CA ASP A 122 14.99 -12.86 -15.68
C ASP A 122 14.07 -11.70 -16.11
N ALA A 123 13.77 -10.77 -15.21
CA ALA A 123 13.00 -9.56 -15.55
C ALA A 123 13.73 -8.61 -16.51
N LEU A 124 15.07 -8.67 -16.58
CA LEU A 124 15.88 -7.93 -17.57
C LEU A 124 16.10 -8.72 -18.87
N ALA A 125 15.80 -10.03 -18.89
CA ALA A 125 15.94 -10.87 -20.08
C ALA A 125 14.73 -10.78 -21.02
N VAL A 126 13.62 -10.19 -20.55
CA VAL A 126 12.33 -10.10 -21.26
C VAL A 126 12.03 -8.65 -21.72
N ALA A 127 12.89 -7.68 -21.39
CA ALA A 127 12.74 -6.26 -21.73
C ALA A 127 13.32 -5.89 -23.10
#